data_AF-A0A6T2JSI8-F1
#
_entry.id   AF-A0A6T2JSI8-F1
#
_cell.length_a   1.000
_cell.length_b   1.000
_cell.length_c   1.000
_cell.angle_alpha   90.00
_cell.angle_beta   90.00
_cell.angle_gamma   90.00
#
_symmetry.space_group_name_H-M   'P 1'
#
loop_
_entity.id
_entity.type
_entity.pdbx_description
1 polymer ?
#
loop_
_entity_poly.entity_id
_entity_poly.type
_entity_poly.pdbx_seq_one_letter_code
_entity_poly.pdbx_strand_id
1 'polypeptide(L)'
;GAGGRARHPHGPAVVLPGHRRQPQGQRVRDGQRGGRPLRWTVMAALVVVTSTAANTAFGCVSVLLAAVSPENSGRVLGITQTCGAGVRIASPLAAGFLFSWTLGDHRPWPLNYHFTFYVVAGLSIVAVGLAQLIPASATRPVKSI
;
A
#
# COMPACT_ATOMS: atom_id res chain seq x y z
N GLY A 1 84.75 -5.18 2.59
CA GLY A 1 84.56 -3.89 3.25
C GLY A 1 83.65 -3.02 2.39
N ALA A 2 82.76 -2.26 3.04
CA ALA A 2 81.87 -1.21 2.50
C ALA A 2 80.82 -1.67 1.45
N GLY A 3 79.51 -1.56 1.64
CA GLY A 3 78.75 -0.65 2.50
C GLY A 3 78.24 0.55 1.69
N GLY A 4 77.29 0.33 0.77
CA GLY A 4 76.67 1.37 -0.06
C GLY A 4 75.14 1.31 0.02
N ARG A 5 74.59 2.16 0.89
CA ARG A 5 73.15 2.38 1.15
C ARG A 5 72.40 2.87 -0.11
N ALA A 6 71.35 2.17 -0.52
CA ALA A 6 70.24 2.77 -1.26
C ALA A 6 69.10 3.06 -0.27
N ARG A 7 68.98 4.34 0.11
CA ARG A 7 67.81 4.91 0.79
C ARG A 7 66.71 5.09 -0.25
N HIS A 8 65.53 4.53 -0.01
CA HIS A 8 64.27 5.08 -0.53
C HIS A 8 63.24 5.13 0.61
N PRO A 9 62.34 6.13 0.58
CA PRO A 9 61.89 6.84 1.75
C PRO A 9 60.76 6.11 2.48
N HIS A 10 60.79 6.24 3.80
CA HIS A 10 59.63 6.12 4.66
C HIS A 10 58.52 7.04 4.14
N GLY A 11 57.55 6.49 3.43
CA GLY A 11 56.23 7.11 3.37
C GLY A 11 55.67 7.10 4.81
N PRO A 12 55.12 8.22 5.31
CA PRO A 12 54.41 8.19 6.58
C PRO A 12 53.26 7.21 6.41
N ALA A 13 53.26 6.14 7.20
CA ALA A 13 52.08 5.34 7.43
C ALA A 13 51.03 6.29 8.01
N VAL A 14 50.16 6.81 7.16
CA VAL A 14 48.97 7.55 7.55
C VAL A 14 48.09 6.53 8.26
N VAL A 15 48.26 6.46 9.58
CA VAL A 15 47.33 5.84 10.50
C VAL A 15 46.07 6.68 10.43
N LEU A 16 45.16 6.30 9.54
CA LEU A 16 43.81 6.86 9.49
C LEU A 16 43.15 6.61 10.85
N PRO A 17 42.76 7.66 11.58
CA PRO A 17 42.09 7.50 12.86
C PRO A 17 40.79 6.74 12.64
N GLY A 18 40.58 5.71 13.46
CA GLY A 18 39.45 4.81 13.40
C GLY A 18 38.12 5.54 13.41
N HIS A 19 37.58 5.81 12.21
CA HIS A 19 36.17 6.03 12.05
C HIS A 19 35.50 4.67 12.20
N ARG A 20 35.17 4.35 13.46
CA ARG A 20 34.22 3.30 13.83
C ARG A 20 33.05 3.38 12.84
N ARG A 21 32.92 2.38 11.97
CA ARG A 21 31.66 2.10 11.30
C ARG A 21 30.65 1.82 12.42
N GLN A 22 29.92 2.84 12.85
CA GLN A 22 28.76 2.61 13.67
C GLN A 22 27.80 1.74 12.84
N PRO A 23 27.31 0.61 13.37
CA PRO A 23 26.33 -0.20 12.67
C PRO A 23 25.03 0.62 12.55
N GLN A 24 24.88 1.27 11.39
CA GLN A 24 23.70 2.05 11.00
C GLN A 24 22.41 1.21 10.99
N GLY A 25 22.54 -0.13 11.04
CA GLY A 25 21.43 -1.07 11.16
C GLY A 25 20.77 -1.17 12.55
N GLN A 26 21.33 -0.54 13.59
CA GLN A 26 20.82 -0.71 14.95
C GLN A 26 19.83 0.38 15.38
N ARG A 27 19.95 1.62 14.87
CA ARG A 27 19.00 2.70 15.19
C ARG A 27 17.59 2.51 14.63
N VAL A 28 17.41 1.70 13.59
CA VAL A 28 16.06 1.37 13.06
C VAL A 28 15.32 0.38 13.98
N ARG A 29 16.06 -0.43 14.76
CA ARG A 29 15.46 -1.45 15.65
C ARG A 29 14.98 -0.91 16.99
N ASP A 30 15.57 0.19 17.48
CA ASP A 30 15.30 0.68 18.83
C ASP A 30 14.07 1.61 18.93
N GLY A 31 13.54 2.09 17.80
CA GLY A 31 12.29 2.86 17.75
C GLY A 31 11.00 2.03 17.84
N GLN A 32 11.10 0.70 17.86
CA GLN A 32 9.96 -0.23 17.74
C GLN A 32 9.46 -0.82 19.08
N ARG A 33 10.05 -0.49 20.23
CA ARG A 33 9.89 -1.30 21.46
C ARG A 33 8.98 -0.77 22.58
N GLY A 34 8.29 0.37 22.46
CA GLY A 34 7.60 0.97 23.62
C GLY A 34 6.22 1.55 23.36
N GLY A 35 5.23 0.71 23.04
CA GLY A 35 3.81 1.08 22.92
C GLY A 35 3.43 1.51 21.49
N ARG A 36 2.55 0.83 20.75
CA ARG A 36 1.30 0.18 21.15
C ARG A 36 1.02 -0.94 20.14
N PRO A 37 1.24 -2.24 20.48
CA PRO A 37 0.78 -3.34 19.62
C PRO A 37 -0.72 -3.19 19.32
N LEU A 38 -1.49 -2.66 20.28
CA LEU A 38 -2.91 -2.33 20.14
C LEU A 38 -3.25 -1.48 18.91
N ARG A 39 -2.45 -0.46 18.55
CA ARG A 39 -2.77 0.40 17.39
C ARG A 39 -2.64 -0.39 16.09
N TRP A 40 -1.59 -1.19 15.97
CA TRP A 40 -1.37 -2.04 14.81
C TRP A 40 -2.39 -3.18 14.73
N THR A 41 -2.76 -3.77 15.87
CA THR A 41 -3.83 -4.78 15.92
C THR A 41 -5.17 -4.19 15.51
N VAL A 42 -5.52 -2.99 15.97
CA VAL A 42 -6.77 -2.30 15.59
C VAL A 42 -6.78 -1.96 14.10
N MET A 43 -5.66 -1.45 13.56
CA MET A 43 -5.54 -1.18 12.13
C MET A 43 -5.65 -2.46 11.30
N ALA A 44 -4.96 -3.53 11.70
CA ALA A 44 -5.03 -4.82 11.02
C ALA A 44 -6.45 -5.41 11.07
N ALA A 45 -7.11 -5.38 12.23
CA ALA A 45 -8.48 -5.83 12.39
C ALA A 45 -9.45 -5.04 11.51
N LEU A 46 -9.33 -3.71 11.50
CA LEU A 46 -10.13 -2.83 10.65
C LEU A 46 -9.94 -3.19 9.16
N VAL A 47 -8.68 -3.36 8.72
CA VAL A 47 -8.36 -3.74 7.34
C VAL A 47 -8.96 -5.09 6.98
N VAL A 48 -8.90 -6.07 7.87
CA VAL A 48 -9.51 -7.40 7.65
C VAL A 48 -11.02 -7.27 7.51
N VAL A 49 -11.69 -6.54 8.41
CA VAL A 49 -13.14 -6.33 8.35
C VAL A 49 -13.55 -5.65 7.05
N THR A 50 -12.88 -4.56 6.67
CA THR A 50 -13.20 -3.84 5.43
C THR A 50 -12.93 -4.66 4.18
N SER A 51 -11.85 -5.47 4.19
CA SER A 51 -11.49 -6.33 3.06
C SER A 51 -12.50 -7.46 2.87
N THR A 52 -12.93 -8.09 3.97
CA THR A 52 -13.95 -9.15 3.92
C THR A 52 -15.28 -8.60 3.44
N ALA A 53 -15.72 -7.45 3.97
CA ALA A 53 -16.97 -6.81 3.54
C ALA A 53 -16.97 -6.49 2.03
N ALA A 54 -15.86 -5.93 1.52
CA ALA A 54 -15.71 -5.63 0.09
C ALA A 54 -15.76 -6.89 -0.78
N ASN A 55 -15.07 -7.97 -0.36
CA ASN A 55 -15.07 -9.24 -1.09
C ASN A 55 -16.46 -9.90 -1.08
N THR A 56 -17.17 -9.86 0.05
CA THR A 56 -18.55 -10.38 0.13
C THR A 56 -19.49 -9.60 -0.77
N ALA A 57 -19.42 -8.27 -0.76
CA ALA A 57 -20.25 -7.43 -1.64
C ALA A 57 -19.99 -7.72 -3.11
N PHE A 58 -18.72 -7.86 -3.51
CA PHE A 58 -18.36 -8.25 -4.87
C PHE A 58 -18.93 -9.63 -5.27
N GLY A 59 -18.91 -10.59 -4.33
CA GLY A 59 -19.54 -11.90 -4.52
C GLY A 59 -21.04 -11.80 -4.74
N CYS A 60 -21.76 -11.04 -3.91
CA CYS A 60 -23.20 -10.82 -4.05
C CYS A 60 -23.56 -10.19 -5.42
N VAL A 61 -22.81 -9.17 -5.85
CA VAL A 61 -23.01 -8.53 -7.16
C VAL A 61 -22.76 -9.52 -8.29
N SER A 62 -21.74 -10.35 -8.19
CA SER A 62 -21.43 -11.37 -9.20
C SER A 62 -22.58 -12.38 -9.34
N VAL A 63 -23.14 -12.85 -8.23
CA VAL A 63 -24.30 -13.75 -8.23
C VAL A 63 -25.53 -13.08 -8.83
N LEU A 64 -25.80 -11.81 -8.48
CA LEU A 64 -26.92 -11.06 -9.03
C LEU A 64 -26.79 -10.86 -10.55
N LEU A 65 -25.60 -10.52 -11.03
CA LEU A 65 -25.33 -10.36 -12.46
C LEU A 65 -25.54 -11.67 -13.23
N ALA A 66 -25.10 -12.79 -12.65
CA ALA A 66 -25.33 -14.11 -13.24
C ALA A 66 -26.83 -14.45 -13.32
N ALA A 67 -27.62 -14.05 -12.32
CA ALA A 67 -29.07 -14.28 -12.28
C ALA A 67 -29.85 -13.39 -13.28
N VAL A 68 -29.44 -12.13 -13.48
CA VAL A 68 -30.14 -11.19 -14.37
C VAL A 68 -29.90 -11.49 -15.85
N SER A 69 -28.75 -12.05 -16.22
CA SER A 69 -28.45 -12.39 -17.61
C SER A 69 -27.87 -13.79 -17.74
N PRO A 70 -28.69 -14.86 -17.63
CA PRO A 70 -28.20 -16.23 -17.70
C PRO A 70 -27.46 -16.53 -19.01
N GLU A 71 -28.00 -16.07 -20.14
CA GLU A 71 -27.46 -16.27 -21.49
C GLU A 71 -26.11 -15.57 -21.72
N ASN A 72 -25.87 -14.43 -21.08
CA ASN A 72 -24.64 -13.65 -21.24
C ASN A 72 -23.80 -13.58 -19.95
N SER A 73 -24.10 -14.43 -18.97
CA SER A 73 -23.51 -14.41 -17.63
C SER A 73 -21.98 -14.44 -17.66
N GLY A 74 -21.39 -15.27 -18.54
CA GLY A 74 -19.95 -15.35 -18.72
C GLY A 74 -19.31 -14.05 -19.22
N ARG A 75 -19.95 -13.32 -20.15
CA ARG A 75 -19.45 -12.03 -20.65
C ARG A 75 -19.53 -10.94 -19.58
N VAL A 76 -20.66 -10.87 -18.87
CA VAL A 76 -20.89 -9.87 -17.84
C VAL A 76 -19.96 -10.07 -16.64
N LEU A 77 -19.76 -11.32 -16.21
CA LEU A 77 -18.79 -11.67 -15.17
C LEU A 77 -17.36 -11.40 -15.61
N GLY A 78 -17.03 -11.70 -16.86
CA GLY A 78 -15.72 -11.39 -17.44
C GLY A 78 -15.39 -9.91 -17.36
N ILE A 79 -16.30 -9.03 -17.77
CA ILE A 79 -16.14 -7.57 -17.67
C ILE A 79 -16.00 -7.13 -16.21
N THR A 80 -16.81 -7.69 -15.32
CA THR A 80 -16.76 -7.36 -13.88
C THR A 80 -15.40 -7.73 -13.28
N GLN A 81 -14.86 -8.90 -13.62
CA GLN A 81 -13.54 -9.35 -13.15
C GLN A 81 -12.39 -8.54 -13.76
N THR A 82 -12.44 -8.18 -15.05
CA THR A 82 -11.39 -7.37 -15.67
C THR A 82 -11.35 -5.97 -15.09
N CYS A 83 -12.51 -5.33 -14.89
CA CYS A 83 -12.60 -4.05 -14.18
C CYS A 83 -12.06 -4.18 -12.74
N GLY A 84 -12.46 -5.23 -12.01
CA GLY A 84 -11.98 -5.48 -10.66
C GLY A 84 -10.46 -5.69 -10.59
N ALA A 85 -9.90 -6.46 -11.51
CA ALA A 85 -8.46 -6.69 -11.63
C ALA A 85 -7.71 -5.37 -11.96
N GLY A 86 -8.25 -4.56 -12.87
CA GLY A 86 -7.70 -3.25 -13.20
C GLY A 86 -7.58 -2.33 -11.98
N VAL A 87 -8.64 -2.24 -11.18
CA VAL A 87 -8.62 -1.47 -9.92
C VAL A 87 -7.62 -2.03 -8.92
N ARG A 88 -7.53 -3.37 -8.79
CA ARG A 88 -6.56 -4.03 -7.91
C ARG A 88 -5.11 -3.79 -8.31
N ILE A 89 -4.82 -3.56 -9.59
CA ILE A 89 -3.48 -3.19 -10.07
C ILE A 89 -3.23 -1.69 -9.88
N ALA A 90 -4.22 -0.85 -10.19
CA ALA A 90 -4.10 0.60 -10.05
C ALA A 90 -3.92 1.03 -8.59
N SER A 91 -4.56 0.33 -7.64
CA SER A 91 -4.55 0.72 -6.24
C SER A 91 -3.15 0.69 -5.60
N PRO A 92 -2.34 -0.39 -5.71
CA PRO A 92 -0.96 -0.40 -5.22
C PRO A 92 -0.05 0.61 -5.92
N LEU A 93 -0.24 0.84 -7.23
CA LEU A 93 0.56 1.81 -7.98
C LEU A 93 0.30 3.23 -7.49
N ALA A 94 -0.96 3.62 -7.40
CA ALA A 94 -1.35 4.94 -6.91
C ALA A 94 -0.96 5.11 -5.43
N ALA A 95 -1.26 4.13 -4.57
CA ALA A 95 -0.92 4.19 -3.15
C ALA A 95 0.59 4.21 -2.92
N GLY A 96 1.36 3.41 -3.66
CA GLY A 96 2.82 3.36 -3.57
C GLY A 96 3.47 4.67 -4.02
N PHE A 97 3.01 5.25 -5.13
CA PHE A 97 3.48 6.56 -5.59
C PHE A 97 3.14 7.66 -4.59
N LEU A 98 1.90 7.70 -4.11
CA LEU A 98 1.44 8.70 -3.15
C LEU A 98 2.19 8.58 -1.82
N PHE A 99 2.39 7.34 -1.33
CA PHE A 99 3.15 7.08 -0.11
C PHE A 99 4.63 7.46 -0.25
N SER A 100 5.27 7.12 -1.37
CA SER A 100 6.64 7.55 -1.68
C SER A 100 6.75 9.08 -1.71
N TRP A 101 5.78 9.77 -2.32
CA TRP A 101 5.72 11.23 -2.34
C TRP A 101 5.54 11.84 -0.94
N THR A 102 4.82 11.17 -0.03
CA THR A 102 4.69 11.60 1.38
C THR A 102 5.92 11.32 2.24
N LEU A 103 6.83 10.45 1.78
CA LEU A 103 8.14 10.21 2.41
C LEU A 103 9.20 11.24 1.98
N GLY A 104 9.02 11.86 0.81
CA GLY A 104 9.90 12.91 0.29
C GLY A 104 9.64 14.24 0.99
N ASP A 105 10.65 14.71 1.73
CA ASP A 105 10.68 15.90 2.60
C ASP A 105 9.89 15.82 3.90
N HIS A 106 10.45 16.45 4.94
CA HIS A 106 9.86 16.60 6.28
C HIS A 106 8.64 17.53 6.27
N ARG A 107 7.60 17.19 5.50
CA ARG A 107 6.44 18.05 5.34
C ARG A 107 5.74 18.24 6.68
N PRO A 108 5.26 19.46 6.99
CA PRO A 108 4.45 19.66 8.17
C PRO A 108 3.10 18.95 8.02
N TRP A 109 2.48 18.64 9.17
CA TRP A 109 1.10 18.16 9.20
C TRP A 109 0.20 19.14 8.44
N PRO A 110 -0.74 18.68 7.57
CA PRO A 110 -1.27 17.33 7.38
C PRO A 110 -0.68 16.52 6.19
N LEU A 111 0.29 17.07 5.45
CA LEU A 111 0.85 16.50 4.21
C LEU A 111 1.88 15.36 4.43
N ASN A 112 1.93 14.83 5.65
CA ASN A 112 2.74 13.69 6.05
C ASN A 112 2.10 12.36 5.61
N TYR A 113 2.60 11.23 6.13
CA TYR A 113 2.02 9.89 5.91
C TYR A 113 0.50 9.77 6.18
N HIS A 114 -0.07 10.69 6.97
CA HIS A 114 -1.51 10.81 7.20
C HIS A 114 -2.31 11.18 5.94
N PHE A 115 -1.71 11.92 4.99
CA PHE A 115 -2.32 12.32 3.73
C PHE A 115 -2.82 11.12 2.92
N THR A 116 -2.04 10.04 2.87
CA THR A 116 -2.43 8.79 2.22
C THR A 116 -3.70 8.20 2.81
N PHE A 117 -3.87 8.26 4.13
CA PHE A 117 -5.09 7.79 4.80
C PHE A 117 -6.30 8.69 4.51
N TYR A 118 -6.11 10.01 4.42
CA TYR A 118 -7.19 10.93 4.03
C TYR A 118 -7.64 10.71 2.58
N VAL A 119 -6.72 10.46 1.66
CA VAL A 119 -7.04 10.13 0.26
C VAL A 119 -7.84 8.84 0.17
N VAL A 120 -7.44 7.80 0.89
CA VAL A 120 -8.18 6.52 0.95
C VAL A 120 -9.57 6.69 1.59
N ALA A 121 -9.68 7.49 2.64
CA ALA A 121 -10.96 7.80 3.27
C ALA A 121 -11.88 8.56 2.31
N GLY A 122 -11.36 9.55 1.57
CA GLY A 122 -12.10 10.28 0.55
C GLY A 122 -12.60 9.38 -0.58
N LEU A 123 -11.74 8.49 -1.09
CA LEU A 123 -12.13 7.49 -2.09
C LEU A 123 -13.24 6.56 -1.59
N SER A 124 -13.19 6.18 -0.31
CA SER A 124 -14.21 5.33 0.31
C SER A 124 -15.56 6.05 0.41
N ILE A 125 -15.56 7.34 0.76
CA ILE A 125 -16.79 8.16 0.78
C ILE A 125 -17.36 8.31 -0.64
N VAL A 126 -16.52 8.55 -1.64
CA VAL A 126 -16.95 8.61 -3.05
C VAL A 126 -17.56 7.28 -3.47
N ALA A 127 -16.94 6.15 -3.12
CA ALA A 127 -17.48 4.82 -3.42
C ALA A 127 -18.86 4.60 -2.78
N VAL A 128 -19.05 5.02 -1.53
CA VAL A 128 -20.36 4.97 -0.86
C VAL A 128 -21.37 5.89 -1.54
N GLY A 129 -20.97 7.12 -1.92
CA GLY A 129 -21.82 8.04 -2.66
C GLY A 129 -22.26 7.48 -4.01
N LEU A 130 -21.33 6.89 -4.77
CA LEU A 130 -21.63 6.18 -6.00
C LEU A 130 -22.56 4.98 -5.77
N ALA A 131 -22.41 4.26 -4.65
CA ALA A 131 -23.32 3.18 -4.28
C ALA A 131 -24.75 3.67 -4.01
N GLN A 132 -24.92 4.89 -3.46
CA GLN A 132 -26.24 5.51 -3.30
C GLN A 132 -26.84 5.99 -4.63
N LEU A 133 -25.99 6.29 -5.61
CA LEU A 133 -26.40 6.68 -6.96
C LEU A 133 -26.79 5.49 -7.83
N ILE A 134 -26.53 4.23 -7.41
CA ILE A 134 -27.02 3.04 -8.10
C ILE A 134 -28.55 3.09 -8.07
N PRO A 135 -29.20 3.34 -9.22
CA PRO A 135 -30.63 3.53 -9.23
C PRO A 135 -31.31 2.20 -8.88
N ALA A 136 -32.41 2.29 -8.11
CA ALA A 136 -33.24 1.16 -7.70
C ALA A 136 -33.85 0.35 -8.88
N SER A 137 -33.55 0.74 -10.13
CA SER A 137 -33.80 -0.04 -11.33
C SER A 137 -32.97 -1.33 -11.37
N ALA A 138 -31.81 -1.40 -10.71
CA ALA A 138 -30.98 -2.62 -10.65
C ALA A 138 -31.56 -3.71 -9.74
N THR A 139 -32.45 -3.36 -8.82
CA THR A 139 -33.06 -4.29 -7.84
C THR A 139 -34.42 -4.83 -8.26
N ARG A 140 -34.94 -4.47 -9.44
CA ARG A 140 -36.21 -5.04 -9.91
C ARG A 140 -36.00 -6.51 -10.31
N PRO A 141 -36.69 -7.47 -9.68
CA PRO A 141 -36.62 -8.86 -10.10
C PRO A 141 -37.15 -8.97 -11.54
N VAL A 142 -36.37 -9.60 -12.42
CA VAL A 142 -36.83 -9.95 -13.77
C VAL A 142 -38.00 -10.93 -13.61
N LYS A 143 -39.19 -10.53 -14.08
CA LYS A 143 -40.34 -11.43 -14.16
C LYS A 143 -40.01 -12.54 -15.16
N SER A 144 -39.74 -13.74 -14.66
CA SER A 144 -39.80 -14.96 -15.45
C SER A 144 -41.23 -15.11 -15.97
N ILE A 145 -41.40 -15.07 -17.30
CA ILE A 145 -42.59 -15.53 -18.01
C ILE A 145 -42.47 -17.03 -18.23
#